data_AF-A0A519VPA2-F1
#
_entry.id   AF-A0A519VPA2-F1
#
_cell.length_a   1.000
_cell.length_b   1.000
_cell.length_c   1.000
_cell.angle_alpha   90.00
_cell.angle_beta   90.00
_cell.angle_gamma   90.00
#
_symmetry.space_group_name_H-M   'P 1'
#
loop_
_entity.id
_entity.type
_entity.pdbx_description
1 polymer ?
#
loop_
_entity_poly.entity_id
_entity_poly.type
_entity_poly.pdbx_seq_one_letter_code
_entity_poly.pdbx_strand_id
1 'polypeptide(L)'
;MWPWALGGIVIGVLVVVSVVVVATVNDGDESLGLVTTTSRAVLSPAQSERSRQAVDAERAHIDAINAAKFDRSTYEVISDRDLALLARSPDAAKGRKLVIHGVVTQFDSGTGATQFRAGVAGAQQDAWYDYDINVVIAGASPPVVANVVKDDLVTIYVEVAGAYRYDTTLGGSMTVPRFTANIVDVTGTTG
;
A
#
# COMPACT_ATOMS: atom_id res chain seq x y z
N MET A 1 27.98 -27.44 23.32
CA MET A 1 29.40 -26.99 23.38
C MET A 1 29.89 -27.05 21.93
N TRP A 2 30.16 -25.99 21.17
CA TRP A 2 30.62 -24.63 21.46
C TRP A 2 30.14 -23.61 20.37
N PRO A 3 30.18 -22.30 20.67
CA PRO A 3 29.85 -21.17 19.77
C PRO A 3 31.08 -20.37 19.30
N TRP A 4 31.13 -19.84 18.05
CA TRP A 4 31.66 -18.51 17.66
C TRP A 4 31.59 -18.33 16.11
N ALA A 5 30.91 -17.29 15.58
CA ALA A 5 31.41 -15.97 15.15
C ALA A 5 32.37 -16.08 13.92
N LEU A 6 32.30 -15.33 12.81
CA LEU A 6 32.08 -13.89 12.53
C LEU A 6 31.62 -13.82 11.05
N GLY A 7 30.66 -12.99 10.62
CA GLY A 7 30.78 -11.53 10.61
C GLY A 7 31.54 -11.02 9.38
N GLY A 8 31.10 -11.35 8.16
CA GLY A 8 31.67 -10.82 6.91
C GLY A 8 30.86 -9.64 6.38
N ILE A 9 31.45 -8.45 6.45
CA ILE A 9 30.92 -7.18 5.95
C ILE A 9 30.67 -7.28 4.43
N VAL A 10 29.42 -7.13 3.99
CA VAL A 10 29.11 -6.85 2.58
C VAL A 10 29.29 -5.34 2.36
N ILE A 11 30.49 -4.94 1.94
CA ILE A 11 30.70 -3.59 1.39
C ILE A 11 30.01 -3.57 0.02
N GLY A 12 28.89 -2.87 -0.08
CA GLY A 12 28.23 -2.61 -1.36
C GLY A 12 29.16 -1.80 -2.27
N VAL A 13 29.80 -2.47 -3.22
CA VAL A 13 30.53 -1.82 -4.32
C VAL A 13 29.51 -1.52 -5.41
N LEU A 14 29.16 -0.26 -5.60
CA LEU A 14 28.37 0.17 -6.75
C LEU A 14 29.33 0.48 -7.91
N VAL A 15 29.20 -0.28 -9.00
CA VAL A 15 29.99 -0.09 -10.22
C VAL A 15 29.31 0.95 -11.09
N VAL A 16 29.92 2.13 -11.23
CA VAL A 16 29.51 3.12 -12.23
C VAL A 16 30.37 2.91 -13.47
N VAL A 17 29.73 2.58 -14.59
CA VAL A 17 30.38 2.39 -15.88
C VAL A 17 30.34 3.71 -16.64
N SER A 18 31.50 4.29 -16.94
CA SER A 18 31.62 5.44 -17.85
C SER A 18 32.27 4.96 -19.14
N VAL A 19 31.60 5.16 -20.27
CA VAL A 19 32.16 4.86 -21.60
C VAL A 19 32.95 6.08 -22.06
N VAL A 20 34.26 5.93 -22.26
CA VAL A 20 35.09 6.94 -22.93
C VAL A 20 35.44 6.39 -24.31
N VAL A 21 35.02 7.08 -25.36
CA VAL A 21 35.42 6.78 -26.74
C VAL A 21 36.72 7.52 -27.01
N VAL A 22 37.82 6.79 -27.17
CA VAL A 22 39.09 7.34 -27.63
C VAL A 22 39.28 6.94 -29.08
N ALA A 23 39.27 7.91 -29.99
CA ALA A 23 39.62 7.67 -31.39
C ALA A 23 41.14 7.72 -31.53
N THR A 24 41.78 6.57 -31.77
CA THR A 24 43.18 6.54 -32.24
C THR A 24 43.15 6.41 -33.75
N VAL A 25 43.54 7.47 -34.46
CA VAL A 25 43.68 7.43 -35.93
C VAL A 25 45.05 6.83 -36.24
N ASN A 26 45.07 5.61 -36.76
CA ASN A 26 46.23 5.06 -37.46
C ASN A 26 45.72 4.37 -38.72
N ASP A 27 46.28 4.77 -39.87
CA ASP A 27 45.79 4.37 -41.19
C ASP A 27 45.87 2.86 -41.40
N GLY A 28 44.71 2.21 -41.47
CA GLY A 28 44.56 0.81 -41.84
C GLY A 28 43.91 -0.03 -40.74
N ASP A 29 42.65 -0.40 -41.00
CA ASP A 29 41.79 -1.33 -40.24
C ASP A 29 40.95 -0.66 -39.11
N GLU A 30 39.68 -0.37 -39.43
CA GLU A 30 38.71 0.19 -38.49
C GLU A 30 38.28 -0.87 -37.47
N SER A 31 38.91 -0.88 -36.30
CA SER A 31 38.35 -1.51 -35.11
C SER A 31 38.16 -0.48 -33.99
N LEU A 32 36.90 -0.14 -33.72
CA LEU A 32 36.51 0.69 -32.59
C LEU A 32 36.64 -0.11 -31.29
N GLY A 33 37.81 0.00 -30.64
CA GLY A 33 38.02 -0.57 -29.31
C GLY A 33 37.27 0.22 -28.24
N LEU A 34 36.15 -0.31 -27.74
CA LEU A 34 35.42 0.25 -26.60
C LEU A 34 36.19 -0.06 -25.30
N VAL A 35 36.97 0.89 -24.79
CA VAL A 35 37.61 0.77 -23.48
C VAL A 35 36.65 1.22 -22.40
N THR A 36 35.97 0.26 -21.77
CA THR A 36 35.12 0.50 -20.59
C THR A 36 36.00 0.68 -19.35
N THR A 37 36.37 1.93 -19.04
CA THR A 37 37.04 2.24 -17.77
C THR A 37 35.99 2.29 -16.67
N THR A 38 35.93 1.22 -15.85
CA THR A 38 35.10 1.19 -14.65
C THR A 38 35.83 1.93 -13.52
N SER A 39 35.50 3.21 -13.32
CA SER A 39 35.98 3.96 -12.16
C SER A 39 35.15 3.59 -10.93
N ARG A 40 35.74 2.81 -10.02
CA ARG A 40 35.17 2.57 -8.68
C ARG A 40 35.36 3.84 -7.85
N ALA A 41 34.36 4.72 -7.82
CA ALA A 41 34.33 5.82 -6.88
C ALA A 41 34.15 5.26 -5.45
N VAL A 42 35.21 5.27 -4.66
CA VAL A 42 35.15 4.98 -3.22
C VAL A 42 34.49 6.20 -2.56
N LEU A 43 33.27 6.03 -2.03
CA LEU A 43 32.62 7.07 -1.23
C LEU A 43 33.55 7.47 -0.09
N SER A 44 33.77 8.76 0.12
CA SER A 44 34.48 9.22 1.30
C SER A 44 33.71 8.80 2.57
N PRO A 45 34.38 8.65 3.73
CA PRO A 45 33.72 8.29 4.98
C PRO A 45 32.48 9.17 5.28
N ALA A 46 32.59 10.46 5.01
CA ALA A 46 31.50 11.43 5.18
C ALA A 46 30.30 11.21 4.24
N GLN A 47 30.55 10.75 3.00
CA GLN A 47 29.48 10.43 2.05
C GLN A 47 28.77 9.12 2.42
N SER A 48 29.52 8.13 2.91
CA SER A 48 28.95 6.86 3.39
C SER A 48 28.04 7.07 4.62
N GLU A 49 28.47 7.92 5.57
CA GLU A 49 27.68 8.27 6.76
C GLU A 49 26.40 9.02 6.41
N ARG A 50 26.45 10.03 5.51
CA ARG A 50 25.25 10.74 5.04
C ARG A 50 24.24 9.81 4.37
N SER A 51 24.71 8.87 3.54
CA SER A 51 23.83 7.90 2.89
C SER A 51 23.15 6.96 3.90
N ARG A 52 23.86 6.50 4.94
CA ARG A 52 23.27 5.71 6.02
C ARG A 52 22.22 6.50 6.80
N GLN A 53 22.55 7.73 7.19
CA GLN A 53 21.62 8.62 7.89
C GLN A 53 20.36 8.90 7.07
N ALA A 54 20.48 9.09 5.75
CA ALA A 54 19.33 9.30 4.87
C ALA A 54 18.43 8.05 4.81
N VAL A 55 19.02 6.85 4.73
CA VAL A 55 18.25 5.58 4.75
C VAL A 55 17.59 5.36 6.11
N ASP A 56 18.29 5.65 7.21
CA ASP A 56 17.74 5.50 8.55
C ASP A 56 16.62 6.51 8.83
N ALA A 57 16.78 7.76 8.36
CA ALA A 57 15.75 8.79 8.46
C ALA A 57 14.51 8.45 7.62
N GLU A 58 14.70 7.96 6.39
CA GLU A 58 13.60 7.51 5.53
C GLU A 58 12.87 6.31 6.16
N ARG A 59 13.62 5.34 6.71
CA ARG A 59 13.02 4.21 7.43
C ARG A 59 12.23 4.69 8.65
N ALA A 60 12.80 5.57 9.48
CA ALA A 60 12.11 6.13 10.62
C ALA A 60 10.84 6.91 10.21
N HIS A 61 10.88 7.60 9.08
CA HIS A 61 9.72 8.30 8.52
C HIS A 61 8.63 7.32 8.07
N ILE A 62 8.99 6.27 7.34
CA ILE A 62 8.08 5.20 6.92
C ILE A 62 7.48 4.48 8.14
N ASP A 63 8.29 4.18 9.15
CA ASP A 63 7.84 3.54 10.39
C ASP A 63 6.86 4.45 11.15
N ALA A 64 7.12 5.76 11.21
CA ALA A 64 6.21 6.73 11.80
C ALA A 64 4.89 6.84 11.01
N ILE A 65 4.94 6.86 9.68
CA ILE A 65 3.74 6.83 8.82
C ILE A 65 2.94 5.56 9.08
N ASN A 66 3.59 4.40 9.14
CA ASN A 66 2.94 3.13 9.39
C ASN A 66 2.33 3.08 10.79
N ALA A 67 3.04 3.55 11.82
CA ALA A 67 2.50 3.66 13.17
C ALA A 67 1.26 4.56 13.22
N ALA A 68 1.28 5.71 12.53
CA ALA A 68 0.15 6.63 12.46
C ALA A 68 -1.06 6.07 11.67
N LYS A 69 -0.90 5.02 10.86
CA LYS A 69 -2.03 4.32 10.22
C LYS A 69 -2.79 3.42 11.20
N PHE A 70 -2.13 2.96 12.26
CA PHE A 70 -2.76 2.13 13.29
C PHE A 70 -3.28 2.95 14.48
N ASP A 71 -3.07 4.26 14.48
CA ASP A 71 -3.66 5.16 15.47
C ASP A 71 -5.11 5.50 15.10
N ARG A 72 -6.03 4.84 15.80
CA ARG A 72 -7.50 4.99 15.66
C ARG A 72 -7.98 6.43 15.87
N SER A 73 -7.28 7.22 16.68
CA SER A 73 -7.67 8.61 16.96
C SER A 73 -7.50 9.54 15.76
N THR A 74 -6.76 9.11 14.73
CA THR A 74 -6.53 9.88 13.50
C THR A 74 -7.66 9.74 12.47
N TYR A 75 -8.72 8.99 12.80
CA TYR A 75 -9.84 8.71 11.90
C TYR A 75 -11.07 9.51 12.30
N GLU A 76 -11.68 10.16 11.31
CA GLU A 76 -12.90 10.94 11.49
C GLU A 76 -14.12 10.02 11.58
N VAL A 77 -14.94 10.19 12.63
CA VAL A 77 -16.27 9.57 12.69
C VAL A 77 -17.23 10.44 11.87
N ILE A 78 -17.99 9.81 10.98
CA ILE A 78 -18.88 10.51 10.04
C ILE A 78 -20.33 10.06 10.19
N SER A 79 -21.26 10.89 9.74
CA SER A 79 -22.67 10.50 9.64
C SER A 79 -22.97 9.70 8.38
N ASP A 80 -24.12 9.03 8.34
CA ASP A 80 -24.64 8.38 7.13
C ASP A 80 -24.82 9.37 5.97
N ARG A 81 -25.18 10.62 6.30
CA ARG A 81 -25.31 11.69 5.30
C ARG A 81 -23.97 12.05 4.67
N ASP A 82 -22.91 12.14 5.48
CA ASP A 82 -21.56 12.43 5.00
C ASP A 82 -21.04 11.29 4.11
N LEU A 83 -21.29 10.04 4.52
CA LEU A 83 -20.92 8.87 3.72
C LEU A 83 -21.70 8.83 2.40
N ALA A 84 -22.99 9.17 2.38
CA ALA A 84 -23.78 9.25 1.15
C ALA A 84 -23.26 10.34 0.19
N LEU A 85 -22.84 11.49 0.71
CA LEU A 85 -22.21 12.54 -0.10
C LEU A 85 -20.85 12.10 -0.65
N LEU A 86 -20.05 11.40 0.15
CA LEU A 86 -18.80 10.78 -0.30
C LEU A 86 -19.06 9.74 -1.38
N ALA A 87 -20.04 8.87 -1.20
CA ALA A 87 -20.38 7.82 -2.17
C ALA A 87 -20.79 8.40 -3.54
N ARG A 88 -21.44 9.58 -3.54
CA ARG A 88 -21.78 10.33 -4.76
C ARG A 88 -20.54 10.86 -5.50
N SER A 89 -19.47 11.22 -4.79
CA SER A 89 -18.24 11.75 -5.38
C SER A 89 -17.00 11.29 -4.59
N PRO A 90 -16.59 10.01 -4.72
CA PRO A 90 -15.55 9.45 -3.86
C PRO A 90 -14.19 10.10 -4.09
N ASP A 91 -13.91 10.51 -5.33
CA ASP A 91 -12.65 11.14 -5.68
C ASP A 91 -12.41 12.49 -4.98
N ALA A 92 -13.49 13.21 -4.63
CA ALA A 92 -13.40 14.47 -3.89
C ALA A 92 -12.96 14.27 -2.42
N ALA A 93 -13.03 13.04 -1.92
CA ALA A 93 -12.69 12.69 -0.55
C ALA A 93 -11.39 11.87 -0.43
N LYS A 94 -10.64 11.67 -1.52
CA LYS A 94 -9.40 10.88 -1.54
C LYS A 94 -8.43 11.29 -0.43
N GLY A 95 -7.84 10.30 0.22
CA GLY A 95 -6.88 10.47 1.31
C GLY A 95 -7.49 10.84 2.67
N ARG A 96 -8.80 11.10 2.75
CA ARG A 96 -9.47 11.25 4.06
C ARG A 96 -9.44 9.94 4.82
N LYS A 97 -9.23 10.02 6.13
CA LYS A 97 -9.27 8.90 7.07
C LYS A 97 -10.58 8.89 7.83
N LEU A 98 -11.36 7.81 7.71
CA LEU A 98 -12.73 7.73 8.21
C LEU A 98 -12.95 6.43 9.01
N VAL A 99 -13.88 6.48 9.96
CA VAL A 99 -14.48 5.28 10.56
C VAL A 99 -15.78 4.99 9.81
N ILE A 100 -15.93 3.74 9.37
CA ILE A 100 -17.17 3.23 8.75
C ILE A 100 -17.56 1.89 9.35
N HIS A 101 -18.85 1.57 9.28
CA HIS A 101 -19.41 0.32 9.78
C HIS A 101 -20.08 -0.45 8.65
N GLY A 102 -20.11 -1.78 8.71
CA GLY A 102 -20.70 -2.54 7.63
C GLY A 102 -20.88 -4.02 7.85
N VAL A 103 -21.44 -4.65 6.84
CA VAL A 103 -21.56 -6.10 6.68
C VAL A 103 -20.78 -6.55 5.44
N VAL A 104 -19.97 -7.58 5.59
CA VAL A 104 -19.21 -8.15 4.47
C VAL A 104 -20.14 -8.97 3.59
N THR A 105 -20.33 -8.55 2.34
CA THR A 105 -21.25 -9.20 1.39
C THR A 105 -20.56 -10.21 0.49
N GLN A 106 -19.25 -10.04 0.26
CA GLN A 106 -18.45 -10.99 -0.53
C GLN A 106 -16.96 -10.95 -0.14
N PHE A 107 -16.39 -12.10 0.22
CA PHE A 107 -14.95 -12.30 0.33
C PHE A 107 -14.60 -13.73 -0.10
N ASP A 108 -14.26 -13.89 -1.37
CA ASP A 108 -14.08 -15.19 -2.02
C ASP A 108 -13.01 -15.13 -3.14
N SER A 109 -12.88 -16.20 -3.93
CA SER A 109 -11.92 -16.24 -5.04
C SER A 109 -12.15 -15.18 -6.12
N GLY A 110 -13.35 -14.63 -6.24
CA GLY A 110 -13.68 -13.54 -7.16
C GLY A 110 -13.21 -12.17 -6.67
N THR A 111 -13.11 -11.97 -5.36
CA THR A 111 -12.51 -10.75 -4.78
C THR A 111 -11.01 -10.91 -4.50
N GLY A 112 -10.52 -12.14 -4.44
CA GLY A 112 -9.13 -12.46 -4.09
C GLY A 112 -8.91 -12.43 -2.58
N ALA A 113 -7.64 -12.50 -2.14
CA ALA A 113 -7.28 -12.65 -0.73
C ALA A 113 -7.07 -11.33 0.04
N THR A 114 -7.11 -10.18 -0.64
CA THR A 114 -6.70 -8.88 -0.06
C THR A 114 -7.79 -7.82 -0.11
N GLN A 115 -8.95 -8.12 -0.69
CA GLN A 115 -10.08 -7.21 -0.76
C GLN A 115 -11.40 -7.96 -0.70
N PHE A 116 -12.43 -7.28 -0.21
CA PHE A 116 -13.78 -7.78 -0.07
C PHE A 116 -14.80 -6.70 -0.48
N ARG A 117 -16.06 -7.11 -0.67
CA ARG A 117 -17.20 -6.22 -0.84
C ARG A 117 -18.00 -6.14 0.44
N ALA A 118 -18.54 -4.97 0.72
CA ALA A 118 -19.37 -4.72 1.87
C ALA A 118 -20.50 -3.75 1.54
N GLY A 119 -21.60 -3.89 2.27
CA GLY A 119 -22.53 -2.80 2.51
C GLY A 119 -22.04 -2.02 3.72
N VAL A 120 -22.07 -0.68 3.67
CA VAL A 120 -21.58 0.17 4.77
C VAL A 120 -22.51 1.34 5.08
N ALA A 121 -22.34 1.87 6.29
CA ALA A 121 -22.96 3.08 6.81
C ALA A 121 -21.91 3.92 7.58
N GLY A 122 -22.21 5.20 7.80
CA GLY A 122 -21.34 6.09 8.57
C GLY A 122 -21.43 5.79 10.07
N ALA A 123 -22.63 5.43 10.53
CA ALA A 123 -22.89 4.94 11.88
C ALA A 123 -23.15 3.43 11.91
N GLN A 124 -22.93 2.81 13.08
CA GLN A 124 -23.36 1.44 13.33
C GLN A 124 -24.89 1.35 13.28
N GLN A 125 -25.40 0.31 12.62
CA GLN A 125 -26.82 0.07 12.45
C GLN A 125 -27.32 -1.07 13.35
N ASP A 126 -28.60 -1.04 13.70
CA ASP A 126 -29.25 -2.08 14.52
C ASP A 126 -29.45 -3.37 13.74
N ALA A 127 -29.72 -3.27 12.43
CA ALA A 127 -29.89 -4.42 11.56
C ALA A 127 -28.81 -4.44 10.45
N TRP A 128 -28.35 -5.65 10.14
CA TRP A 128 -27.31 -5.85 9.12
C TRP A 128 -27.74 -5.45 7.70
N TYR A 129 -29.04 -5.38 7.43
CA TYR A 129 -29.57 -5.01 6.12
C TYR A 129 -29.70 -3.49 5.93
N ASP A 130 -29.43 -2.67 6.96
CA ASP A 130 -29.47 -1.20 6.87
C ASP A 130 -28.13 -0.60 6.36
N TYR A 131 -27.15 -1.45 6.07
CA TYR A 131 -25.87 -1.06 5.49
C TYR A 131 -25.96 -0.94 3.95
N ASP A 132 -26.57 0.14 3.46
CA ASP A 132 -27.01 0.27 2.07
C ASP A 132 -25.94 0.69 1.04
N ILE A 133 -24.82 1.27 1.48
CA ILE A 133 -23.80 1.79 0.55
C ILE A 133 -22.83 0.68 0.17
N ASN A 134 -22.90 0.23 -1.09
CA ASN A 134 -22.01 -0.80 -1.62
C ASN A 134 -20.61 -0.24 -1.88
N VAL A 135 -19.57 -0.91 -1.36
CA VAL A 135 -18.18 -0.48 -1.45
C VAL A 135 -17.24 -1.65 -1.71
N VAL A 136 -16.03 -1.32 -2.15
CA VAL A 136 -14.90 -2.26 -2.16
C VAL A 136 -13.89 -1.83 -1.11
N ILE A 137 -13.46 -2.78 -0.28
CA ILE A 137 -12.47 -2.54 0.76
C ILE A 137 -11.25 -3.40 0.49
N ALA A 138 -10.09 -2.75 0.33
CA ALA A 138 -8.81 -3.43 0.21
C ALA A 138 -8.02 -3.29 1.50
N GLY A 139 -7.51 -4.39 2.04
CA GLY A 139 -6.58 -4.33 3.17
C GLY A 139 -5.29 -3.63 2.76
N ALA A 140 -4.77 -2.75 3.61
CA ALA A 140 -3.46 -2.12 3.42
C ALA A 140 -2.31 -3.16 3.37
N SER A 141 -2.55 -4.33 3.98
CA SER A 141 -1.71 -5.52 3.85
C SER A 141 -2.57 -6.78 4.06
N PRO A 142 -2.14 -7.98 3.61
CA PRO A 142 -2.91 -9.21 3.79
C PRO A 142 -3.34 -9.50 5.25
N PRO A 143 -2.49 -9.28 6.28
CA PRO A 143 -2.89 -9.52 7.66
C PRO A 143 -4.07 -8.67 8.15
N VAL A 144 -4.30 -7.48 7.59
CA VAL A 144 -5.37 -6.56 8.03
C VAL A 144 -6.76 -7.17 7.82
N VAL A 145 -6.92 -7.99 6.79
CA VAL A 145 -8.20 -8.61 6.41
C VAL A 145 -8.19 -10.13 6.57
N ALA A 146 -7.11 -10.71 7.12
CA ALA A 146 -6.91 -12.16 7.13
C ALA A 146 -7.99 -12.94 7.92
N ASN A 147 -8.60 -12.30 8.92
CA ASN A 147 -9.63 -12.90 9.77
C ASN A 147 -11.05 -12.48 9.39
N VAL A 148 -11.22 -11.76 8.27
CA VAL A 148 -12.53 -11.30 7.81
C VAL A 148 -13.09 -12.32 6.83
N VAL A 149 -14.37 -12.66 6.96
CA VAL A 149 -15.10 -13.54 6.04
C VAL A 149 -16.44 -12.92 5.64
N LYS A 150 -17.11 -13.55 4.68
CA LYS A 150 -18.49 -13.18 4.32
C LYS A 150 -19.40 -13.26 5.55
N ASP A 151 -20.35 -12.33 5.64
CA ASP A 151 -21.36 -12.20 6.71
C ASP A 151 -20.82 -11.65 8.04
N ASP A 152 -19.55 -11.24 8.12
CA ASP A 152 -19.03 -10.50 9.27
C ASP A 152 -19.60 -9.09 9.36
N LEU A 153 -19.94 -8.67 10.59
CA LEU A 153 -20.19 -7.28 10.94
C LEU A 153 -18.88 -6.63 11.36
N VAL A 154 -18.55 -5.49 10.78
CA VAL A 154 -17.22 -4.88 10.92
C VAL A 154 -17.27 -3.40 11.24
N THR A 155 -16.31 -2.95 12.04
CA THR A 155 -15.91 -1.53 12.16
C THR A 155 -14.55 -1.35 11.51
N ILE A 156 -14.43 -0.39 10.61
CA ILE A 156 -13.31 -0.28 9.68
C ILE A 156 -12.73 1.13 9.71
N TYR A 157 -11.42 1.21 9.93
CA TYR A 157 -10.66 2.45 9.90
C TYR A 157 -9.99 2.55 8.54
N VAL A 158 -10.58 3.40 7.68
CA VAL A 158 -10.28 3.42 6.26
C VAL A 158 -9.65 4.73 5.81
N GLU A 159 -8.85 4.64 4.74
CA GLU A 159 -8.49 5.78 3.91
C GLU A 159 -9.27 5.71 2.59
N VAL A 160 -9.82 6.85 2.13
CA VAL A 160 -10.57 6.91 0.86
C VAL A 160 -9.62 6.76 -0.32
N ALA A 161 -9.79 5.69 -1.10
CA ALA A 161 -9.02 5.48 -2.33
C ALA A 161 -9.68 6.13 -3.56
N GLY A 162 -10.99 6.45 -3.47
CA GLY A 162 -11.75 7.12 -4.53
C GLY A 162 -12.72 6.21 -5.26
N ALA A 163 -13.07 6.57 -6.49
CA ALA A 163 -13.96 5.76 -7.31
C ALA A 163 -13.24 4.52 -7.85
N TYR A 164 -13.90 3.37 -7.81
CA TYR A 164 -13.38 2.12 -8.33
C TYR A 164 -14.39 1.47 -9.26
N ARG A 165 -13.93 1.20 -10.50
CA ARG A 165 -14.72 0.53 -11.53
C ARG A 165 -14.27 -0.92 -11.66
N TYR A 166 -15.23 -1.84 -11.74
CA TYR A 166 -14.98 -3.25 -12.01
C TYR A 166 -16.03 -3.82 -12.96
N ASP A 167 -15.65 -4.87 -13.70
CA ASP A 167 -16.55 -5.60 -14.58
C ASP A 167 -17.36 -6.64 -13.80
N THR A 168 -18.62 -6.80 -14.17
CA THR A 168 -19.53 -7.79 -13.59
C THR A 168 -19.54 -9.05 -14.42
N THR A 169 -19.85 -10.18 -13.78
CA THR A 169 -19.90 -11.49 -14.43
C THR A 169 -20.96 -11.59 -15.54
N LEU A 170 -21.99 -10.75 -15.49
CA LEU A 170 -23.07 -10.67 -16.49
C LEU A 170 -22.74 -9.72 -17.67
N GLY A 171 -21.50 -9.23 -17.78
CA GLY A 171 -21.06 -8.43 -18.93
C GLY A 171 -21.33 -6.92 -18.81
N GLY A 172 -21.42 -6.39 -17.60
CA GLY A 172 -21.50 -4.95 -17.34
C GLY A 172 -20.28 -4.45 -16.56
N SER A 173 -20.30 -3.18 -16.14
CA SER A 173 -19.37 -2.67 -15.14
C SER A 173 -20.09 -1.81 -14.12
N MET A 174 -19.60 -1.85 -12.89
CA MET A 174 -20.09 -1.06 -11.78
C MET A 174 -19.01 -0.10 -11.31
N THR A 175 -19.41 1.03 -10.74
CA THR A 175 -18.49 1.98 -10.12
C THR A 175 -18.98 2.25 -8.71
N VAL A 176 -18.10 2.03 -7.74
CA VAL A 176 -18.38 2.14 -6.30
C VAL A 176 -17.24 2.89 -5.61
N PRO A 177 -17.45 3.41 -4.40
CA PRO A 177 -16.36 3.89 -3.58
C PRO A 177 -15.42 2.73 -3.22
N ARG A 178 -14.12 3.02 -3.24
CA ARG A 178 -13.09 2.12 -2.72
C ARG A 178 -12.37 2.75 -1.55
N PHE A 179 -12.07 1.90 -0.59
CA PHE A 179 -11.36 2.23 0.62
C PHE A 179 -10.14 1.32 0.81
N THR A 180 -9.11 1.87 1.43
CA THR A 180 -7.98 1.11 1.97
C THR A 180 -8.20 0.97 3.47
N ALA A 181 -8.42 -0.26 3.95
CA ALA A 181 -8.53 -0.54 5.38
C ALA A 181 -7.15 -0.65 6.01
N ASN A 182 -6.90 0.13 7.06
CA ASN A 182 -5.69 -0.01 7.89
C ASN A 182 -5.96 -0.82 9.16
N ILE A 183 -7.20 -0.79 9.65
CA ILE A 183 -7.66 -1.58 10.80
C ILE A 183 -9.07 -2.10 10.48
N VAL A 184 -9.32 -3.37 10.78
CA VAL A 184 -10.64 -3.99 10.71
C VAL A 184 -10.91 -4.69 12.03
N ASP A 185 -12.00 -4.32 12.69
CA ASP A 185 -12.50 -5.05 13.85
C ASP A 185 -13.74 -5.83 13.43
N VAL A 186 -13.72 -7.16 13.61
CA VAL A 186 -14.92 -8.00 13.50
C VAL A 186 -15.71 -7.86 14.80
N THR A 187 -16.94 -7.38 14.69
CA THR A 187 -17.84 -7.03 15.79
C THR A 187 -18.98 -8.02 15.98
N GLY A 188 -19.18 -8.92 15.02
CA GLY A 188 -20.22 -9.95 15.04
C GLY A 188 -20.34 -10.61 13.68
N THR A 189 -21.40 -11.39 13.50
CA THR A 189 -21.77 -12.01 12.22
C THR A 189 -23.28 -12.02 12.07
N THR A 190 -23.80 -12.08 10.84
CA THR A 190 -25.25 -12.06 10.58
C THR A 190 -25.93 -13.43 10.74
N GLY A 191 -25.19 -14.49 11.13
CA GLY A 191 -25.68 -15.85 11.30
C GLY A 191 -25.08 -16.59 12.49
#